data_AF-A0A368H0G0-F1
#
_entry.id   AF-A0A368H0G0-F1
#
_cell.length_a   1.000
_cell.length_b   1.000
_cell.length_c   1.000
_cell.angle_alpha   90.00
_cell.angle_beta   90.00
_cell.angle_gamma   90.00
#
_symmetry.space_group_name_H-M   'P 1'
#
loop_
_entity.id
_entity.type
_entity.pdbx_description
1 polymer ?
#
loop_
_entity_poly.entity_id
_entity_poly.type
_entity_poly.pdbx_seq_one_letter_code
_entity_poly.pdbx_strand_id
1 'polypeptide(L)' 'MNFKVRELTNEIKRKMMAYNPYKGERQDKEVFVRFPNDSVDDGVLNGKRIIEMEKERPTWFKKLF' A
#
# COMPACT_ATOMS: atom_id res chain seq x y z
N MET A 1 -15.41 -11.98 -7.33
CA MET A 1 -14.37 -11.21 -6.59
C MET A 1 -14.95 -10.80 -5.24
N ASN A 2 -14.27 -11.12 -4.13
CA ASN A 2 -14.76 -10.86 -2.77
C ASN A 2 -14.83 -9.33 -2.51
N PHE A 3 -15.97 -8.84 -2.00
CA PHE A 3 -16.23 -7.41 -1.78
C PHE A 3 -15.14 -6.74 -0.93
N LYS A 4 -14.67 -7.42 0.12
CA LYS A 4 -13.64 -6.93 1.04
C LYS A 4 -12.28 -6.69 0.35
N VAL A 5 -11.93 -7.55 -0.62
CA VAL A 5 -10.70 -7.40 -1.41
C VAL A 5 -10.79 -6.20 -2.34
N ARG A 6 -11.96 -6.00 -2.97
CA ARG A 6 -12.20 -4.89 -3.89
C ARG A 6 -12.13 -3.54 -3.16
N GLU A 7 -12.73 -3.44 -1.97
CA GLU A 7 -12.67 -2.23 -1.15
C GLU A 7 -11.24 -1.88 -0.76
N LEU A 8 -10.48 -2.83 -0.22
CA LEU A 8 -9.08 -2.60 0.16
C LEU A 8 -8.24 -2.19 -1.06
N THR A 9 -8.44 -2.84 -2.21
CA THR A 9 -7.73 -2.50 -3.45
C THR A 9 -8.04 -1.08 -3.90
N ASN A 10 -9.31 -0.66 -3.84
CA ASN A 10 -9.73 0.68 -4.22
C ASN A 10 -9.16 1.73 -3.27
N GLU A 11 -9.08 1.44 -1.98
CA GLU A 11 -8.46 2.32 -0.99
C GLU A 11 -6.97 2.51 -1.25
N ILE A 12 -6.22 1.42 -1.49
CA ILE A 12 -4.80 1.47 -1.86
C ILE A 12 -4.62 2.31 -3.13
N LYS A 13 -5.44 2.09 -4.16
CA LYS A 13 -5.40 2.86 -5.42
C LYS A 13 -5.66 4.35 -5.18
N ARG A 14 -6.64 4.71 -4.34
CA ARG A 14 -6.93 6.11 -4.00
C ARG A 14 -5.72 6.77 -3.34
N LYS A 15 -5.10 6.13 -2.34
CA LYS A 15 -3.89 6.65 -1.68
C LYS A 15 -2.70 6.76 -2.63
N MET A 16 -2.52 5.76 -3.50
CA MET A 16 -1.50 5.76 -4.54
C MET A 16 -1.65 6.94 -5.52
N MET A 17 -2.89 7.23 -5.94
CA MET A 17 -3.20 8.35 -6.84
C MET A 17 -3.15 9.73 -6.17
N ALA A 18 -3.55 9.83 -4.90
CA ALA A 18 -3.53 11.10 -4.15
C ALA A 18 -2.11 11.68 -4.03
N TYR A 19 -1.12 10.80 -3.88
CA TYR A 19 0.30 11.16 -3.79
C TYR A 19 1.04 10.96 -5.13
N ASN A 20 0.37 11.07 -6.28
CA ASN A 20 1.06 11.01 -7.57
C ASN A 20 1.50 12.41 -8.03
N PRO A 21 2.77 12.83 -7.82
CA PRO A 21 3.28 14.09 -8.36
C PRO A 21 3.36 14.09 -9.90
N TYR A 22 3.28 12.93 -10.54
CA TYR A 22 3.40 12.76 -11.98
C TYR A 22 2.07 12.31 -12.59
N LYS A 23 1.13 13.26 -12.69
CA LYS A 23 -0.20 13.04 -13.28
C LYS A 23 -0.02 12.75 -14.79
N GLY A 24 0.06 11.47 -15.16
CA GLY A 24 0.24 11.01 -16.55
C GLY A 24 1.48 10.16 -16.79
N GLU A 25 2.40 10.05 -15.83
CA GLU A 25 3.57 9.19 -15.97
C GLU A 25 3.32 7.77 -15.47
N ARG A 26 4.06 6.82 -16.06
CA ARG A 26 4.03 5.42 -15.67
C ARG A 26 4.68 5.30 -14.28
N GLN A 27 4.02 4.60 -13.38
CA GLN A 27 4.59 4.30 -12.07
C GLN A 27 5.76 3.32 -12.27
N ASP A 28 6.96 3.82 -12.00
CA ASP A 28 8.24 3.15 -12.20
C ASP A 28 8.72 2.43 -10.92
N LYS A 29 8.22 2.84 -9.75
CA LYS A 29 8.59 2.27 -8.45
C LYS A 29 7.54 1.30 -7.93
N GLU A 30 8.04 0.20 -7.38
CA GLU A 30 7.21 -0.74 -6.61
C GLU A 30 6.65 -0.06 -5.35
N VAL A 31 5.54 -0.63 -4.86
CA VAL A 31 4.78 -0.08 -3.75
C VAL A 31 4.69 -1.10 -2.63
N PHE A 32 4.92 -0.66 -1.39
CA PHE A 32 4.74 -1.45 -0.19
C PHE A 32 3.56 -0.90 0.63
N VAL A 33 2.61 -1.77 0.97
CA VAL A 33 1.47 -1.39 1.81
C VAL A 33 1.79 -1.64 3.27
N ARG A 34 1.83 -0.58 4.07
CA ARG A 34 2.10 -0.61 5.50
C ARG A 34 0.81 -0.37 6.29
N PHE A 35 0.51 -1.23 7.23
CA PHE A 35 -0.57 -1.07 8.20
C PHE A 35 0.01 -0.60 9.56
N PRO A 36 -0.80 -0.01 10.45
CA PRO A 36 -0.33 0.56 11.71
C PRO A 36 0.36 -0.45 12.62
N ASN A 37 -0.15 -1.69 12.65
CA ASN A 37 0.39 -2.78 13.48
C ASN A 37 1.56 -3.52 12.80
N ASP A 38 2.03 -3.06 11.65
CA ASP A 38 3.21 -3.65 11.02
C ASP A 38 4.46 -3.16 11.74
N SER A 39 5.15 -4.07 12.44
CA SER A 39 6.56 -3.92 12.75
C SER A 39 7.33 -3.93 11.43
N VAL A 40 7.82 -2.75 11.03
CA VAL A 40 8.72 -2.61 9.90
C VAL A 40 10.11 -2.55 10.52
N ASP A 41 10.87 -3.65 10.40
CA ASP A 41 12.30 -3.61 10.66
C ASP A 41 12.94 -2.59 9.71
N ASP A 42 13.68 -1.66 10.30
CA ASP A 42 14.61 -0.74 9.65
C ASP A 42 14.09 0.31 8.65
N GLY A 43 12.81 0.68 8.70
CA GLY A 43 12.34 1.99 8.17
C GLY A 43 12.62 2.29 6.68
N VAL A 44 13.17 1.35 5.92
CA VAL A 44 13.63 1.48 4.53
C VAL A 44 13.23 0.21 3.79
N LEU A 45 12.13 0.28 3.05
CA LEU A 45 11.77 -0.79 2.12
C LEU A 45 12.42 -0.53 0.77
N ASN A 46 13.73 -0.74 0.66
CA ASN A 46 14.46 -0.96 -0.60
C ASN A 46 14.02 -0.09 -1.81
N GLY A 47 13.87 1.23 -1.65
CA GLY A 47 13.47 2.14 -2.74
C GLY A 47 11.99 2.05 -3.18
N LYS A 48 11.17 1.25 -2.49
CA LYS A 48 9.73 1.13 -2.70
C LYS A 48 8.99 2.29 -2.06
N ARG A 49 7.89 2.71 -2.69
CA ARG A 49 6.99 3.71 -2.14
C ARG A 49 6.09 3.09 -1.09
N ILE A 50 6.01 3.70 0.09
CA ILE A 50 5.12 3.23 1.16
C ILE A 50 3.72 3.83 0.98
N ILE A 51 2.69 2.99 1.06
CA ILE A 51 1.29 3.38 1.17
C ILE A 51 0.83 3.03 2.57
N GLU A 52 0.63 4.06 3.38
CA GLU A 52 0.20 3.90 4.77
C GLU A 52 -1.31 3.74 4.84
N MET A 53 -1.75 2.68 5.51
CA MET A 53 -3.15 2.38 5.80
C MET A 53 -3.47 2.83 7.22
N GLU A 54 -4.67 3.37 7.44
CA GLU A 54 -5.10 3.86 8.77
C GLU A 54 -5.82 2.80 9.60
N LYS A 55 -6.17 1.68 8.98
CA LYS A 55 -6.87 0.55 9.61
C LYS A 55 -5.92 -0.59 9.91
N GLU A 56 -6.32 -1.50 10.79
CA GLU A 56 -5.54 -2.71 11.07
C GLU A 56 -5.41 -3.62 9.84
N ARG A 57 -4.30 -4.38 9.79
CA ARG A 57 -4.06 -5.35 8.74
C ARG A 57 -5.11 -6.46 8.80
N PRO A 58 -5.91 -6.67 7.74
CA PRO A 58 -6.82 -7.80 7.70
C PRO A 58 -6.03 -9.13 7.73
N THR A 59 -6.52 -10.11 8.47
CA THR A 59 -5.86 -11.43 8.62
C THR A 59 -5.64 -12.19 7.30
N TRP A 60 -6.47 -11.89 6.30
CA TRP A 60 -6.37 -12.45 4.95
C TRP A 60 -5.40 -11.69 4.03
N PHE A 61 -4.92 -10.51 4.43
CA PHE A 61 -3.96 -9.71 3.68
C PHE A 61 -2.54 -9.92 4.21
N LYS A 62 -1.89 -10.99 3.72
CA LYS A 62 -0.55 -11.39 4.17
C LYS A 62 0.51 -10.35 3.78
N LYS A 63 1.49 -10.15 4.66
CA LYS A 63 2.69 -9.35 4.36
C LYS A 63 3.51 -10.15 3.35
N LEU A 64 3.79 -9.55 2.19
CA LEU A 64 4.81 -10.07 1.29
C LEU A 64 6.14 -9.58 1.86
N PHE A 65 6.99 -10.54 2.20
CA PHE A 65 8.29 -10.34 2.84
C PHE A 65 9.20 -9.50 1.94
#